data_AF-A0A498CPS0-F1
#
_entry.id   AF-A0A498CPS0-F1
#
_cell.length_a   1.000
_cell.length_b   1.000
_cell.length_c   1.000
_cell.angle_alpha   90.00
_cell.angle_beta   90.00
_cell.angle_gamma   90.00
#
_symmetry.space_group_name_H-M   'P 1'
#
loop_
_entity.id
_entity.type
_entity.pdbx_description
1 polymer ?
#
loop_
_entity_poly.entity_id
_entity_poly.type
_entity_poly.pdbx_seq_one_letter_code
_entity_poly.pdbx_strand_id
1 'polypeptide(L)'
;MDSTYLLAYGMMMVLIVIAFIVINQAHQKIRRMCDPFGIAFAEAANHTLSGLSCKPATETLEDGAVRMLPFEQQSPEMQEVLRRGCDAYVRERHETMQNALRQVLEATKANSRQNKFYFGVLNEIYRVNLLFFNGCHDLSTLADEDDRTEFGLYIDNQDFIRGNISKRMTTAGQKQLAALWGRHD
;
A
#
# COMPACT_ATOMS: atom_id res chain seq x y z
N MET A 1 -24.05 -6.53 -51.54
CA MET A 1 -23.71 -6.70 -50.12
C MET A 1 -25.01 -6.48 -49.36
N ASP A 2 -25.61 -7.57 -48.84
CA ASP A 2 -26.98 -7.51 -48.35
C ASP A 2 -27.07 -6.65 -47.08
N SER A 3 -28.09 -5.79 -47.03
CA SER A 3 -28.35 -4.82 -45.96
C SER A 3 -28.37 -5.47 -44.55
N THR A 4 -28.72 -6.76 -44.49
CA THR A 4 -28.68 -7.62 -43.30
C THR A 4 -27.27 -7.83 -42.74
N TYR A 5 -26.24 -7.99 -43.58
CA TYR A 5 -24.85 -8.11 -43.10
C TYR A 5 -24.36 -6.78 -42.54
N LEU A 6 -24.71 -5.66 -43.17
CA LEU A 6 -24.35 -4.33 -42.67
C LEU A 6 -25.00 -4.04 -41.30
N LEU A 7 -26.27 -4.42 -41.13
CA LEU A 7 -26.98 -4.37 -39.85
C LEU A 7 -26.35 -5.29 -38.79
N ALA A 8 -25.96 -6.51 -39.16
CA ALA A 8 -25.31 -7.46 -38.24
C ALA A 8 -23.92 -6.96 -37.77
N TYR A 9 -23.09 -6.45 -38.69
CA TYR A 9 -21.78 -5.87 -38.32
C TYR A 9 -21.93 -4.59 -37.50
N GLY A 10 -22.92 -3.74 -37.81
CA GLY A 10 -23.25 -2.56 -37.02
C GLY A 10 -23.65 -2.93 -35.58
N MET A 11 -24.52 -3.93 -35.42
CA MET A 11 -24.94 -4.41 -34.09
C MET A 11 -23.77 -5.05 -33.32
N MET A 12 -22.90 -5.80 -33.99
CA MET A 12 -21.70 -6.38 -33.37
C MET A 12 -20.77 -5.29 -32.82
N MET A 13 -20.53 -4.21 -33.58
CA MET A 13 -19.71 -3.08 -33.12
C MET A 13 -20.32 -2.39 -31.90
N VAL A 14 -21.64 -2.18 -31.89
CA VAL A 14 -22.35 -1.61 -30.73
C VAL A 14 -22.18 -2.49 -29.49
N LEU A 15 -22.33 -3.81 -29.62
CA LEU A 15 -22.14 -4.75 -28.50
C LEU A 15 -20.71 -4.74 -27.97
N ILE A 16 -19.70 -4.71 -28.84
CA ILE A 16 -18.29 -4.61 -28.44
C ILE A 16 -18.03 -3.31 -27.67
N VAL A 17 -18.54 -2.18 -28.16
CA VAL A 17 -18.39 -0.87 -27.50
C VAL A 17 -19.06 -0.87 -26.12
N ILE A 18 -20.27 -1.41 -26.01
CA ILE A 18 -20.98 -1.53 -24.72
C ILE A 18 -20.20 -2.43 -23.76
N ALA A 19 -19.75 -3.61 -24.21
CA ALA A 19 -18.96 -4.53 -23.38
C ALA A 19 -17.67 -3.85 -22.88
N PHE A 20 -16.98 -3.11 -23.74
CA PHE A 20 -15.78 -2.36 -23.37
C PHE A 20 -16.08 -1.30 -22.29
N ILE A 21 -17.17 -0.54 -22.44
CA ILE A 21 -17.58 0.46 -21.43
C ILE A 21 -17.87 -0.22 -20.08
N VAL A 22 -18.63 -1.31 -20.06
CA VAL A 22 -18.99 -2.02 -18.82
C VAL A 22 -17.74 -2.59 -18.14
N ILE A 23 -16.83 -3.22 -18.88
CA ILE A 23 -15.56 -3.75 -18.36
C ILE A 23 -14.71 -2.61 -17.78
N ASN A 24 -14.60 -1.48 -18.49
CA ASN A 24 -13.84 -0.33 -18.01
C ASN A 24 -14.46 0.27 -16.74
N GLN A 25 -15.79 0.38 -16.68
CA GLN A 25 -16.49 0.86 -15.47
C GLN A 25 -16.27 -0.06 -14.27
N ALA A 26 -16.30 -1.38 -14.46
CA ALA A 26 -16.00 -2.34 -13.40
C ALA A 26 -14.57 -2.18 -12.86
N HIS A 27 -13.59 -2.00 -13.75
CA HIS A 27 -12.21 -1.71 -13.37
C HIS A 27 -12.07 -0.36 -12.64
N GLN A 28 -12.73 0.68 -13.12
CA GLN A 28 -12.71 1.99 -12.47
C GLN A 28 -13.35 1.96 -11.07
N LYS A 29 -14.40 1.16 -10.88
CA LYS A 29 -15.01 0.97 -9.57
C LYS A 29 -14.03 0.35 -8.57
N ILE A 30 -13.30 -0.70 -8.96
CA ILE A 30 -12.29 -1.33 -8.11
C ILE A 30 -11.15 -0.34 -7.82
N ARG A 31 -10.68 0.40 -8.84
CA ARG A 31 -9.64 1.42 -8.67
C ARG A 31 -10.03 2.50 -7.65
N ARG A 32 -11.28 2.96 -7.66
CA ARG A 32 -11.79 3.92 -6.66
C ARG A 32 -11.75 3.36 -5.24
N MET A 33 -11.94 2.06 -5.06
CA MET A 33 -11.82 1.41 -3.75
C MET A 33 -10.36 1.32 -3.28
N CYS A 34 -9.39 1.35 -4.20
CA CYS A 34 -7.96 1.39 -3.87
C CYS A 34 -7.47 2.79 -3.50
N ASP A 35 -8.17 3.86 -3.89
CA ASP A 35 -7.73 5.23 -3.63
C ASP A 35 -7.55 5.53 -2.13
N PRO A 36 -8.52 5.21 -1.24
CA PRO A 36 -8.36 5.44 0.20
C PRO A 36 -7.18 4.68 0.81
N PHE A 37 -6.89 3.47 0.33
CA PHE A 37 -5.72 2.70 0.78
C PHE A 37 -4.44 3.47 0.48
N GLY A 38 -4.27 3.91 -0.77
CA GLY A 38 -3.04 4.56 -1.18
C GLY A 38 -2.81 5.91 -0.53
N ILE A 39 -3.88 6.69 -0.37
CA ILE A 39 -3.84 7.99 0.32
C ILE A 39 -3.46 7.80 1.79
N ALA A 40 -4.15 6.89 2.50
CA ALA A 40 -3.88 6.63 3.90
C ALA A 40 -2.46 6.08 4.13
N PHE A 41 -1.99 5.20 3.25
CA PHE A 41 -0.60 4.71 3.29
C PHE A 41 0.40 5.86 3.20
N ALA A 42 0.25 6.73 2.21
CA ALA A 42 1.19 7.84 2.00
C ALA A 42 1.12 8.87 3.12
N GLU A 43 -0.07 9.15 3.64
CA GLU A 43 -0.25 10.01 4.81
C GLU A 43 0.44 9.45 6.05
N ALA A 44 0.27 8.15 6.34
CA ALA A 44 0.95 7.48 7.45
C ALA A 44 2.48 7.50 7.26
N ALA A 45 2.95 7.09 6.09
CA ALA A 45 4.38 7.02 5.81
C ALA A 45 5.05 8.42 5.83
N ASN A 46 4.40 9.45 5.29
CA ASN A 46 4.93 10.82 5.34
C ASN A 46 4.95 11.36 6.77
N HIS A 47 3.91 11.09 7.56
CA HIS A 47 3.87 11.49 8.96
C HIS A 47 5.02 10.84 9.73
N THR A 48 5.15 9.52 9.60
CA THR A 48 6.13 8.75 10.36
C THR A 48 7.56 9.01 9.91
N LEU A 49 7.84 8.97 8.61
CA LEU A 49 9.20 9.08 8.07
C LEU A 49 9.62 10.52 7.85
N SER A 50 8.74 11.41 7.35
CA SER A 50 9.03 12.84 7.16
C SER A 50 10.36 13.15 6.42
N GLY A 51 10.79 12.27 5.52
CA GLY A 51 12.07 12.40 4.81
C GLY A 51 13.31 11.99 5.60
N LEU A 52 13.14 11.49 6.83
CA LEU A 52 14.23 10.88 7.59
C LEU A 52 14.65 9.58 6.91
N SER A 53 15.93 9.49 6.61
CA SER A 53 16.60 8.24 6.23
C SER A 53 17.33 7.74 7.46
N CYS A 54 16.84 6.65 8.04
CA CYS A 54 17.43 6.07 9.24
C CYS A 54 17.36 4.55 9.17
N LYS A 55 18.32 3.89 9.81
CA LYS A 55 18.36 2.43 9.92
C LYS A 55 18.20 2.03 11.38
N PRO A 56 17.40 1.01 11.68
CA PRO A 56 17.28 0.54 13.03
C PRO A 56 18.61 -0.07 13.48
N ALA A 57 19.05 0.29 14.68
CA ALA A 57 20.22 -0.29 15.29
C ALA A 57 19.89 -1.66 15.90
N THR A 58 20.82 -2.59 15.77
CA THR A 58 20.71 -3.97 16.27
C THR A 58 21.94 -4.34 17.08
N GLU A 59 21.79 -5.29 18.01
CA GLU A 59 22.91 -5.93 18.71
C GLU A 59 22.89 -7.45 18.52
N THR A 60 24.08 -8.05 18.52
CA THR A 60 24.28 -9.50 18.52
C THR A 60 24.52 -9.96 19.95
N LEU A 61 23.70 -10.89 20.42
CA LEU A 61 23.79 -11.51 21.74
C LEU A 61 24.90 -12.58 21.77
N GLU A 62 25.26 -13.03 22.97
CA GLU A 62 26.31 -14.04 23.18
C GLU A 62 26.01 -15.39 22.51
N ASP A 63 24.73 -15.72 22.34
CA ASP A 63 24.25 -16.92 21.64
C ASP A 63 24.21 -16.76 20.11
N GLY A 64 24.63 -15.60 19.59
CA GLY A 64 24.62 -15.26 18.17
C GLY A 64 23.28 -14.72 17.66
N ALA A 65 22.24 -14.63 18.49
CA ALA A 65 20.97 -14.04 18.10
C ALA A 65 21.09 -12.53 17.89
N VAL A 66 20.41 -11.99 16.88
CA VAL A 66 20.37 -10.54 16.60
C VAL A 66 19.04 -9.99 17.08
N ARG A 67 19.06 -8.89 17.84
CA ARG A 67 17.84 -8.17 18.24
C ARG A 67 17.94 -6.68 17.97
N MET A 68 16.80 -6.03 17.85
CA MET A 68 16.71 -4.57 17.76
C MET A 68 17.15 -3.94 19.09
N LEU A 69 17.93 -2.87 19.04
CA LEU A 69 18.25 -2.11 20.24
C LEU A 69 16.97 -1.47 20.82
N PRO A 70 16.86 -1.32 22.16
CA PRO A 70 15.77 -0.59 22.79
C PRO A 70 15.65 0.85 22.26
N PHE A 71 14.45 1.43 22.39
CA PHE A 71 14.12 2.78 21.91
C PHE A 71 15.18 3.83 22.29
N GLU A 72 15.62 3.84 23.53
CA GLU A 72 16.53 4.81 24.14
C GLU A 72 17.95 4.72 23.56
N GLN A 73 18.29 3.58 22.96
CA GLN A 73 19.59 3.30 22.34
C GLN A 73 19.56 3.43 20.81
N GLN A 74 18.38 3.70 20.23
CA GLN A 74 18.25 4.03 18.81
C GLN A 74 18.80 5.42 18.50
N SER A 75 19.11 5.69 17.22
CA SER A 75 19.52 7.04 16.81
C SER A 75 18.38 8.06 17.05
N PRO A 76 18.68 9.36 17.23
CA PRO A 76 17.63 10.37 17.41
C PRO A 76 16.57 10.38 16.30
N GLU A 77 16.99 10.16 15.05
CA GLU A 77 16.08 10.07 13.89
C GLU A 77 15.16 8.86 14.01
N MET A 78 15.70 7.70 14.40
CA MET A 78 14.90 6.49 14.56
C MET A 78 13.95 6.60 15.76
N GLN A 79 14.39 7.20 16.87
CA GLN A 79 13.51 7.48 18.01
C GLN A 79 12.31 8.33 17.58
N GLU A 80 12.54 9.34 16.74
CA GLU A 80 11.46 10.18 16.22
C GLU A 80 10.52 9.41 15.28
N VAL A 81 11.05 8.56 14.40
CA VAL A 81 10.25 7.66 13.56
C VAL A 81 9.39 6.73 14.41
N LEU A 82 9.95 6.07 15.42
CA LEU A 82 9.22 5.17 16.32
C LEU A 82 8.12 5.93 17.08
N ARG A 83 8.44 7.13 17.60
CA ARG A 83 7.49 7.99 18.30
C ARG A 83 6.31 8.38 17.41
N ARG A 84 6.58 8.86 16.19
CA ARG A 84 5.53 9.24 15.22
C ARG A 84 4.73 8.04 14.74
N GLY A 85 5.37 6.88 14.60
CA GLY A 85 4.69 5.63 14.25
C GLY A 85 3.63 5.20 15.27
N CYS A 86 3.79 5.61 16.54
CA CYS A 86 2.82 5.35 17.61
C CYS A 86 1.66 6.37 17.67
N ASP A 87 1.68 7.43 16.86
CA ASP A 87 0.67 8.49 16.93
C ASP A 87 -0.72 7.96 16.55
N ALA A 88 -1.76 8.48 17.21
CA ALA A 88 -3.15 8.15 16.90
C ALA A 88 -3.51 8.41 15.43
N TYR A 89 -2.89 9.42 14.83
CA TYR A 89 -3.04 9.72 13.40
C TYR A 89 -2.64 8.53 12.51
N VAL A 90 -1.51 7.87 12.81
CA VAL A 90 -1.04 6.71 12.03
C VAL A 90 -2.00 5.54 12.21
N ARG A 91 -2.48 5.30 13.43
CA ARG A 91 -3.49 4.27 13.73
C ARG A 91 -4.77 4.44 12.90
N GLU A 92 -5.31 5.66 12.80
CA GLU A 92 -6.50 5.95 11.99
C GLU A 92 -6.28 5.63 10.50
N ARG A 93 -5.05 5.84 10.00
CA ARG A 93 -4.69 5.45 8.63
C ARG A 93 -4.58 3.94 8.45
N HIS A 94 -4.10 3.20 9.44
CA HIS A 94 -4.16 1.74 9.42
C HIS A 94 -5.58 1.20 9.33
N GLU A 95 -6.51 1.77 10.09
CA GLU A 95 -7.93 1.39 10.02
C GLU A 95 -8.52 1.72 8.65
N THR A 96 -8.17 2.88 8.08
CA THR A 96 -8.58 3.27 6.72
C THR A 96 -8.06 2.29 5.67
N MET A 97 -6.78 1.90 5.74
CA MET A 97 -6.18 0.91 4.86
C MET A 97 -6.88 -0.45 4.98
N GLN A 98 -7.14 -0.91 6.20
CA GLN A 98 -7.81 -2.19 6.45
C GLN A 98 -9.24 -2.21 5.89
N ASN A 99 -10.00 -1.12 6.09
CA ASN A 99 -11.35 -0.98 5.56
C ASN A 99 -11.36 -0.95 4.03
N ALA A 100 -10.42 -0.26 3.40
CA ALA A 100 -10.27 -0.23 1.94
C ALA A 100 -9.90 -1.61 1.40
N LEU A 101 -8.97 -2.32 2.06
CA LEU A 101 -8.53 -3.64 1.66
C LEU A 101 -9.67 -4.67 1.72
N ARG A 102 -10.53 -4.62 2.74
CA ARG A 102 -11.76 -5.44 2.83
C ARG A 102 -12.69 -5.18 1.64
N GLN A 103 -12.91 -3.92 1.26
CA GLN A 103 -13.74 -3.58 0.11
C GLN A 103 -13.15 -4.11 -1.21
N VAL A 104 -11.83 -4.01 -1.39
CA VAL A 104 -11.14 -4.54 -2.57
C VAL A 104 -11.22 -6.07 -2.63
N LEU A 105 -11.09 -6.76 -1.50
CA LEU A 105 -11.27 -8.22 -1.43
C LEU A 105 -12.67 -8.61 -1.90
N GLU A 106 -13.70 -8.01 -1.31
CA GLU A 106 -15.09 -8.30 -1.64
C GLU A 106 -15.42 -8.03 -3.10
N ALA A 107 -14.87 -6.96 -3.68
CA ALA A 107 -15.08 -6.62 -5.08
C ALA A 107 -14.34 -7.55 -6.06
N THR A 108 -13.29 -8.25 -5.61
CA THR A 108 -12.41 -9.03 -6.49
C THR A 108 -12.46 -10.55 -6.24
N LYS A 109 -13.07 -11.01 -5.15
CA LYS A 109 -13.07 -12.44 -4.74
C LYS A 109 -13.58 -13.42 -5.81
N ALA A 110 -14.48 -12.99 -6.68
CA ALA A 110 -15.04 -13.81 -7.76
C ALA A 110 -14.11 -13.94 -8.98
N ASN A 111 -13.05 -13.12 -9.08
CA ASN A 111 -12.14 -13.10 -10.22
C ASN A 111 -10.68 -13.17 -9.75
N SER A 112 -10.09 -14.37 -9.81
CA SER A 112 -8.71 -14.64 -9.37
C SER A 112 -7.67 -13.69 -9.97
N ARG A 113 -7.80 -13.32 -11.25
CA ARG A 113 -6.88 -12.39 -11.91
C ARG A 113 -6.97 -10.98 -11.32
N GLN A 114 -8.19 -10.48 -11.11
CA GLN A 114 -8.40 -9.18 -10.47
C GLN A 114 -7.98 -9.21 -9.01
N ASN A 115 -8.30 -10.29 -8.28
CA ASN A 115 -7.90 -10.45 -6.89
C ASN A 115 -6.38 -10.40 -6.74
N LYS A 116 -5.64 -11.18 -7.54
CA LYS A 116 -4.17 -11.16 -7.55
C LYS A 116 -3.60 -9.78 -7.89
N PHE A 117 -4.18 -9.11 -8.88
CA PHE A 117 -3.69 -7.79 -9.31
C PHE A 117 -3.93 -6.69 -8.26
N TYR A 118 -5.15 -6.62 -7.71
CA TYR A 118 -5.55 -5.59 -6.75
C TYR A 118 -5.29 -6.02 -5.31
N PHE A 119 -6.13 -6.92 -4.78
CA PHE A 119 -6.09 -7.34 -3.37
C PHE A 119 -4.75 -7.94 -2.98
N GLY A 120 -4.23 -8.92 -3.74
CA GLY A 120 -3.02 -9.65 -3.36
C GLY A 120 -1.82 -8.73 -3.12
N VAL A 121 -1.61 -7.74 -3.99
CA VAL A 121 -0.49 -6.80 -3.82
C VAL A 121 -0.75 -5.75 -2.76
N LEU A 122 -1.98 -5.24 -2.62
CA LEU A 122 -2.28 -4.29 -1.54
C LEU A 122 -2.22 -4.97 -0.16
N ASN A 123 -2.61 -6.24 -0.07
CA ASN A 123 -2.52 -7.03 1.15
C ASN A 123 -1.06 -7.27 1.56
N GLU A 124 -0.18 -7.55 0.60
CA GLU A 124 1.25 -7.70 0.90
C GLU A 124 1.88 -6.40 1.38
N ILE A 125 1.56 -5.28 0.72
CA ILE A 125 1.99 -3.96 1.16
C ILE A 125 1.45 -3.63 2.56
N TYR A 126 0.19 -3.98 2.84
CA TYR A 126 -0.41 -3.79 4.15
C TYR A 126 0.26 -4.67 5.22
N ARG A 127 0.68 -5.89 4.89
CA ARG A 127 1.41 -6.77 5.82
C ARG A 127 2.72 -6.14 6.26
N VAL A 128 3.53 -5.66 5.32
CA VAL A 128 4.80 -4.97 5.61
C VAL A 128 4.55 -3.69 6.43
N ASN A 129 3.53 -2.92 6.06
CA ASN A 129 3.17 -1.71 6.81
C ASN A 129 2.67 -2.00 8.23
N LEU A 130 1.91 -3.08 8.43
CA LEU A 130 1.44 -3.53 9.74
C LEU A 130 2.60 -4.01 10.61
N LEU A 131 3.55 -4.75 10.02
CA LEU A 131 4.77 -5.17 10.70
C LEU A 131 5.58 -3.96 11.17
N PHE A 132 5.76 -2.96 10.30
CA PHE A 132 6.41 -1.70 10.66
C PHE A 132 5.67 -0.98 11.80
N PHE A 133 4.35 -0.85 11.70
CA PHE A 133 3.52 -0.21 12.73
C PHE A 133 3.61 -0.91 14.09
N ASN A 134 3.54 -2.24 14.11
CA ASN A 134 3.70 -3.02 15.33
C ASN A 134 5.12 -2.86 15.90
N GLY A 135 6.14 -2.89 15.04
CA GLY A 135 7.53 -2.66 15.45
C GLY A 135 7.78 -1.26 16.02
N CYS A 136 7.06 -0.23 15.55
CA CYS A 136 7.11 1.10 16.17
C CYS A 136 6.59 1.08 17.61
N HIS A 137 5.57 0.27 17.88
CA HIS A 137 4.99 0.12 19.22
C HIS A 137 5.83 -0.77 20.15
N ASP A 138 6.45 -1.81 19.61
CA ASP A 138 7.28 -2.74 20.35
C ASP A 138 8.33 -3.38 19.43
N LEU A 139 9.58 -2.91 19.54
CA LEU A 139 10.70 -3.44 18.75
C LEU A 139 10.99 -4.91 19.03
N SER A 140 10.56 -5.45 20.16
CA SER A 140 10.76 -6.86 20.50
C SER A 140 9.93 -7.80 19.64
N THR A 141 8.90 -7.29 18.94
CA THR A 141 8.12 -8.09 17.98
C THR A 141 8.93 -8.46 16.74
N LEU A 142 10.09 -7.82 16.50
CA LEU A 142 10.96 -8.04 15.34
C LEU A 142 12.05 -9.08 15.67
N ALA A 143 11.61 -10.26 16.13
CA ALA A 143 12.47 -11.32 16.64
C ALA A 143 13.22 -12.07 15.52
N ASP A 144 12.62 -12.17 14.33
CA ASP A 144 13.17 -12.89 13.19
C ASP A 144 13.94 -11.96 12.23
N GLU A 145 14.91 -12.53 11.50
CA GLU A 145 15.73 -11.77 10.54
C GLU A 145 14.89 -11.18 9.40
N ASP A 146 13.90 -11.94 8.94
CA ASP A 146 12.97 -11.51 7.91
C ASP A 146 12.15 -10.30 8.38
N ASP A 147 11.66 -10.30 9.62
CA ASP A 147 10.88 -9.19 10.18
C ASP A 147 11.71 -7.90 10.28
N ARG A 148 12.95 -8.01 10.76
CA ARG A 148 13.87 -6.85 10.82
C ARG A 148 14.18 -6.32 9.42
N THR A 149 14.33 -7.22 8.45
CA THR A 149 14.57 -6.86 7.06
C THR A 149 13.35 -6.14 6.47
N GLU A 150 12.14 -6.67 6.67
CA GLU A 150 10.89 -6.05 6.19
C GLU A 150 10.65 -4.68 6.84
N PHE A 151 10.95 -4.55 8.13
CA PHE A 151 10.89 -3.27 8.84
C PHE A 151 11.80 -2.22 8.17
N GLY A 152 13.05 -2.59 7.88
CA GLY A 152 13.99 -1.71 7.17
C GLY A 152 13.53 -1.42 5.73
N LEU A 153 13.02 -2.42 5.01
CA LEU A 153 12.51 -2.26 3.64
C LEU A 153 11.32 -1.29 3.59
N TYR A 154 10.48 -1.24 4.63
CA TYR A 154 9.41 -0.23 4.69
C TYR A 154 9.99 1.19 4.62
N ILE A 155 11.08 1.46 5.33
CA ILE A 155 11.72 2.79 5.35
C ILE A 155 12.38 3.08 3.99
N ASP A 156 13.17 2.13 3.48
CA ASP A 156 14.03 2.36 2.32
C ASP A 156 13.29 2.30 0.97
N ASN A 157 12.20 1.53 0.85
CA ASN A 157 11.53 1.26 -0.44
C ASN A 157 10.21 2.01 -0.65
N GLN A 158 10.04 3.19 -0.05
CA GLN A 158 8.82 3.99 -0.18
C GLN A 158 8.44 4.24 -1.65
N ASP A 159 9.40 4.51 -2.52
CA ASP A 159 9.16 4.77 -3.93
C ASP A 159 8.56 3.56 -4.65
N PHE A 160 9.11 2.38 -4.39
CA PHE A 160 8.65 1.13 -4.95
C PHE A 160 7.25 0.76 -4.44
N ILE A 161 7.01 0.93 -3.13
CA ILE A 161 5.72 0.62 -2.52
C ILE A 161 4.63 1.54 -3.07
N ARG A 162 4.85 2.86 -3.04
CA ARG A 162 3.91 3.87 -3.55
C ARG A 162 3.67 3.70 -5.05
N GLY A 163 4.72 3.38 -5.83
CA GLY A 163 4.59 3.07 -7.26
C GLY A 163 3.71 1.85 -7.53
N ASN A 164 3.78 0.82 -6.69
CA ASN A 164 2.88 -0.33 -6.77
C ASN A 164 1.44 0.03 -6.40
N ILE A 165 1.22 0.79 -5.33
CA ILE A 165 -0.12 1.28 -4.97
C ILE A 165 -0.72 2.09 -6.14
N SER A 166 0.05 3.04 -6.68
CA SER A 166 -0.38 3.95 -7.75
C SER A 166 -0.95 3.22 -8.98
N LYS A 167 -0.34 2.11 -9.41
CA LYS A 167 -0.81 1.30 -10.56
C LYS A 167 -2.25 0.78 -10.42
N ARG A 168 -2.77 0.73 -9.18
CA ARG A 168 -4.09 0.21 -8.81
C ARG A 168 -5.11 1.31 -8.50
N MET A 169 -4.68 2.55 -8.42
CA MET A 169 -5.53 3.70 -8.12
C MET A 169 -6.20 4.27 -9.38
N THR A 170 -7.19 5.14 -9.19
CA THR A 170 -7.70 5.99 -10.26
C THR A 170 -6.69 7.07 -10.62
N THR A 171 -6.85 7.71 -11.78
CA THR A 171 -6.00 8.85 -12.16
C THR A 171 -6.09 10.01 -11.16
N ALA A 172 -7.25 10.22 -10.54
CA ALA A 172 -7.39 11.24 -9.49
C ALA A 172 -6.62 10.84 -8.22
N GLY A 173 -6.77 9.59 -7.78
CA GLY A 173 -6.02 9.03 -6.65
C GLY A 173 -4.51 9.05 -6.88
N GLN A 174 -4.04 8.72 -8.09
CA GLN A 174 -2.63 8.81 -8.47
C GLN A 174 -2.08 10.23 -8.35
N LYS A 175 -2.84 11.25 -8.79
CA LYS A 175 -2.45 12.65 -8.65
C LYS A 175 -2.36 13.07 -7.19
N GLN A 176 -3.32 12.65 -6.37
CA GLN A 176 -3.31 12.93 -4.94
C GLN A 176 -2.13 12.25 -4.23
N LEU A 177 -1.86 10.99 -4.56
CA LEU A 177 -0.72 10.24 -4.05
C LEU A 177 0.61 10.93 -4.41
N ALA A 178 0.76 11.37 -5.67
CA ALA A 178 1.94 12.12 -6.11
C ALA A 178 2.08 13.48 -5.42
N ALA A 179 0.96 14.17 -5.15
CA ALA A 179 0.99 15.43 -4.40
C ALA A 179 1.44 15.24 -2.95
N LEU A 180 1.08 14.12 -2.32
CA LEU A 180 1.59 13.75 -0.99
C LEU A 180 3.09 13.42 -1.04
N TRP A 181 3.57 12.83 -2.13
CA TRP A 181 4.99 12.53 -2.31
C TRP A 181 5.85 13.80 -2.41
N GLY A 182 5.39 14.81 -3.13
CA GLY A 182 6.16 16.05 -3.33
C GLY A 182 6.28 16.94 -2.08
N ARG A 183 5.59 16.64 -0.98
CA ARG A 183 5.72 17.35 0.30
C ARG A 183 6.93 16.82 1.07
N HIS A 184 8.12 17.16 0.60
CA HIS A 184 9.34 17.15 1.39
C HIS A 184 9.78 18.62 1.55
N ASP A 185 9.17 19.30 2.52
CA ASP A 185 9.58 20.64 2.97
C ASP A 185 10.20 20.52 4.37
#